data_AF-A0A1H4BAY3-F1
#
_entry.id   AF-A0A1H4BAY3-F1
#
_cell.length_a   1.000
_cell.length_b   1.000
_cell.length_c   1.000
_cell.angle_alpha   90.00
_cell.angle_beta   90.00
_cell.angle_gamma   90.00
#
_symmetry.space_group_name_H-M   'P 1'
#
loop_
_entity.id
_entity.type
_entity.pdbx_description
1 polymer ?
#
loop_
_entity_poly.entity_id
_entity_poly.type
_entity_poly.pdbx_seq_one_letter_code
_entity_poly.pdbx_strand_id
1 'polypeptide(L)' 'MEMMDKFYKIWLVFDPRRVFVVQGIFLFGLAVMIHFVLLSTERFNWFEGNPVASVDPATLATIAQTMLG' A
#
# COMPACT_ATOMS: atom_id res chain seq x y z
N MET A 1 -27.47 -39.74 -8.88
CA MET A 1 -27.02 -38.67 -7.96
C MET A 1 -25.49 -38.77 -7.85
N GLU A 2 -24.78 -38.68 -8.98
CA GLU A 2 -23.35 -39.05 -9.10
C GLU A 2 -22.44 -37.85 -9.46
N MET A 3 -22.80 -36.65 -9.02
CA MET A 3 -22.05 -35.44 -9.38
C MET A 3 -21.17 -34.90 -8.24
N MET A 4 -21.29 -35.47 -7.03
CA MET A 4 -20.79 -34.85 -5.79
C MET A 4 -19.66 -35.62 -5.07
N ASP A 5 -19.06 -36.64 -5.68
CA ASP A 5 -17.97 -37.42 -5.07
C ASP A 5 -16.56 -36.99 -5.52
N LYS A 6 -16.45 -36.05 -6.47
CA LYS A 6 -15.13 -35.64 -7.02
C LYS A 6 -14.45 -34.54 -6.20
N PHE A 7 -15.11 -34.00 -5.18
CA PHE A 7 -14.58 -32.90 -4.36
C PHE A 7 -13.31 -33.28 -3.59
N TYR A 8 -13.07 -34.56 -3.26
CA TYR A 8 -11.82 -34.95 -2.58
C TYR A 8 -10.57 -34.82 -3.46
N LYS A 9 -10.72 -34.82 -4.81
CA LYS A 9 -9.59 -34.64 -5.73
C LYS A 9 -9.03 -33.22 -5.72
N ILE A 10 -9.79 -32.24 -5.24
CA ILE A 10 -9.30 -30.86 -5.10
C ILE A 10 -8.08 -30.82 -4.16
N TRP A 11 -8.01 -31.71 -3.17
CA TRP A 11 -6.90 -31.86 -2.22
C TRP A 11 -5.66 -32.53 -2.81
N LEU A 12 -5.76 -33.17 -3.98
CA LEU A 12 -4.63 -33.75 -4.71
C LEU A 12 -3.96 -32.73 -5.65
N VAL A 13 -4.66 -31.65 -6.00
CA VAL A 13 -4.13 -30.57 -6.87
C VAL A 13 -3.72 -29.36 -6.04
N PHE A 14 -4.46 -29.07 -4.98
CA PHE A 14 -4.15 -27.98 -4.06
C PHE A 14 -3.37 -28.51 -2.85
N ASP A 15 -2.04 -28.54 -2.98
CA ASP A 15 -1.13 -28.75 -1.84
C ASP A 15 -1.45 -27.68 -0.77
N PRO A 16 -2.01 -28.06 0.40
CA PRO A 16 -2.55 -27.10 1.39
C PRO A 16 -1.52 -26.03 1.76
N ARG A 17 -0.25 -26.43 1.84
CA ARG A 17 0.89 -25.55 2.11
C ARG A 17 1.04 -24.46 1.05
N ARG A 18 0.98 -24.80 -0.24
CA ARG A 18 1.19 -23.82 -1.32
C ARG A 18 0.01 -22.86 -1.44
N VAL A 19 -1.21 -23.31 -1.20
CA VAL A 19 -2.38 -22.41 -1.28
C VAL A 19 -2.32 -21.31 -0.23
N PHE A 20 -1.96 -21.64 1.02
CA PHE A 20 -1.80 -20.64 2.06
C PHE A 20 -0.61 -19.70 1.80
N VAL A 21 0.48 -20.21 1.21
CA VAL A 21 1.64 -19.37 0.82
C VAL A 21 1.30 -18.45 -0.34
N VAL A 22 0.64 -18.95 -1.39
CA VAL A 22 0.22 -18.13 -2.55
C VAL A 22 -0.80 -17.10 -2.12
N GLN A 23 -1.78 -17.47 -1.29
CA GLN A 23 -2.72 -16.51 -0.70
C GLN A 23 -1.98 -15.47 0.15
N GLY A 24 -1.10 -15.87 1.06
CA GLY A 24 -0.31 -14.93 1.86
C GLY A 24 0.50 -13.94 1.01
N ILE A 25 1.21 -14.43 -0.01
CA ILE A 25 2.00 -13.59 -0.92
C ILE A 25 1.11 -12.71 -1.80
N PHE A 26 -0.04 -13.22 -2.25
CA PHE A 26 -0.99 -12.45 -3.04
C PHE A 26 -1.55 -11.25 -2.26
N LEU A 27 -2.01 -11.48 -1.03
CA LEU A 27 -2.49 -10.39 -0.17
C LEU A 27 -1.34 -9.46 0.25
N PHE A 28 -0.15 -9.99 0.53
CA PHE A 28 1.02 -9.18 0.90
C PHE A 28 1.50 -8.31 -0.26
N GLY A 29 1.57 -8.86 -1.48
CA GLY A 29 1.92 -8.11 -2.68
C GLY A 29 0.94 -6.98 -2.96
N LEU A 30 -0.37 -7.22 -2.79
CA LEU A 30 -1.40 -6.19 -2.88
C LEU A 30 -1.22 -5.10 -1.81
N ALA A 31 -0.96 -5.49 -0.56
CA ALA A 31 -0.73 -4.53 0.51
C ALA A 31 0.47 -3.62 0.17
N VAL A 32 1.60 -4.22 -0.19
CA VAL A 32 2.83 -3.50 -0.53
C VAL A 32 2.63 -2.56 -1.73
N MET A 33 1.93 -3.00 -2.78
CA MET A 33 1.58 -2.16 -3.94
C MET A 33 0.86 -0.87 -3.52
N ILE A 34 -0.14 -0.98 -2.64
CA ILE A 34 -0.91 0.17 -2.14
C ILE A 34 -0.03 1.10 -1.30
N HIS A 35 0.85 0.54 -0.46
CA HIS A 35 1.77 1.33 0.37
C HIS A 35 2.77 2.11 -0.49
N PHE A 36 3.32 1.51 -1.55
CA PHE A 36 4.22 2.22 -2.47
C PHE A 36 3.51 3.38 -3.19
N VAL A 37 2.23 3.26 -3.53
CA VAL A 37 1.45 4.37 -4.10
C VAL A 37 1.24 5.48 -3.09
N LEU A 38 0.86 5.14 -1.84
CA LEU A 38 0.69 6.13 -0.76
C LEU A 38 2.01 6.87 -0.47
N LEU A 39 3.12 6.15 -0.39
CA LEU A 39 4.45 6.73 -0.21
C LEU A 39 4.92 7.55 -1.41
N SER A 40 4.50 7.23 -2.63
CA SER A 40 4.82 8.03 -3.82
C SER A 40 4.16 9.43 -3.80
N THR A 41 3.07 9.59 -3.06
CA THR A 41 2.33 10.86 -3.01
C THR A 41 2.84 11.79 -1.91
N GLU A 42 3.15 13.05 -2.26
CA GLU A 42 3.70 14.08 -1.34
C GLU A 42 2.91 14.27 -0.04
N ARG A 43 1.62 13.93 -0.03
CA ARG A 43 0.72 14.10 1.13
C ARG A 43 0.64 12.89 2.06
N PHE A 44 0.82 11.68 1.54
CA PHE A 44 0.70 10.43 2.31
C PHE A 44 2.05 9.74 2.54
N ASN A 45 3.14 10.35 2.07
CA ASN A 45 4.51 9.91 2.28
C ASN A 45 4.95 10.15 3.74
N TRP A 46 4.59 9.21 4.61
CA TRP A 46 4.88 9.31 6.05
C TRP A 46 6.38 9.26 6.38
N PHE A 47 7.24 8.86 5.43
CA PHE A 47 8.69 8.88 5.60
C PHE A 47 9.29 10.29 5.44
N GLU A 48 8.70 11.14 4.59
CA GLU A 48 9.20 12.51 4.33
C GLU A 48 8.82 13.50 5.46
N GLY A 49 7.88 13.10 6.34
CA GLY A 49 7.38 13.97 7.39
C GLY A 49 6.37 15.00 6.85
N ASN A 50 5.34 15.25 7.64
CA ASN A 50 4.25 16.19 7.38
C ASN A 50 4.67 17.44 6.56
N PRO A 51 4.15 17.68 5.34
CA PRO A 51 4.53 18.84 4.52
C PRO A 51 4.17 20.19 5.17
N VAL A 52 3.39 20.20 6.26
CA VAL A 52 3.16 21.41 7.07
C VAL A 52 4.43 21.83 7.84
N ALA A 53 5.42 20.94 8.02
CA ALA A 53 6.73 21.28 8.58
C ALA A 53 7.76 21.69 7.51
N SER A 54 7.54 21.35 6.24
CA SER A 54 8.36 21.79 5.10
C SER A 54 7.73 23.01 4.42
N VAL A 55 7.25 23.98 5.20
CA VAL A 55 7.04 25.31 4.63
C VAL A 55 8.44 25.85 4.37
N ASP A 56 8.88 25.74 3.12
CA ASP A 56 10.19 26.19 2.67
C ASP A 56 10.42 27.62 3.20
N PRO A 57 11.51 27.91 3.94
CA PRO A 57 11.76 29.25 4.49
C PRO A 57 11.66 30.37 3.45
N ALA A 58 11.83 30.05 2.15
CA ALA A 58 11.57 30.96 1.05
C ALA A 58 10.09 31.39 0.91
N THR A 59 9.14 30.48 1.17
CA THR A 59 7.70 30.78 1.16
C THR A 59 7.29 31.61 2.38
N LEU A 60 7.88 31.36 3.55
CA LEU A 60 7.69 32.20 4.74
C LEU A 60 8.26 33.61 4.54
N ALA A 61 9.44 33.72 3.91
CA ALA A 61 10.03 35.01 3.58
C ALA A 61 9.16 35.80 2.58
N THR A 62 8.59 35.14 1.57
CA THR A 62 7.69 35.78 0.60
C THR A 62 6.40 36.28 1.25
N ILE A 63 5.81 35.49 2.16
CA ILE A 63 4.62 35.90 2.91
C ILE A 63 4.95 37.08 3.84
N ALA A 64 6.09 37.04 4.53
CA ALA A 64 6.54 38.14 5.39
C ALA A 64 6.80 39.44 4.60
N GLN A 65 7.38 39.34 3.40
CA GLN A 65 7.64 40.49 2.52
C GLN A 65 6.34 41.14 2.02
N THR A 66 5.28 40.35 1.83
CA THR A 66 3.95 40.83 1.39
C THR A 66 3.17 41.50 2.53
N MET A 67 3.42 41.11 3.79
CA MET A 67 2.76 41.66 4.98
C MET A 67 3.45 42.93 5.54
N LEU A 68 4.66 43.24 5.06
CA LEU A 68 5.45 44.42 5.45
C LEU A 68 5.45 45.54 4.38
N GLY A 69 4.63 45.40 3.35
CA GLY A 69 4.38 46.42 2.31
C GLY A 69 3.10 47.21 2.57
#